data_AF-A0A165SSK0-F1
#
_entry.id   AF-A0A165SSK0-F1
#
_cell.length_a   1.000
_cell.length_b   1.000
_cell.length_c   1.000
_cell.angle_alpha   90.00
_cell.angle_beta   90.00
_cell.angle_gamma   90.00
#
_symmetry.space_group_name_H-M   'P 1'
#
loop_
_entity.id
_entity.type
_entity.pdbx_description
1 polymer ?
#
loop_
_entity_poly.entity_id
_entity_poly.type
_entity_poly.pdbx_seq_one_letter_code
_entity_poly.pdbx_strand_id
1 'polypeptide(L)'
;MQPGAQASGSVYVSTDSGSDSQNIHQTAANALFEPLLVPSHELEPHATAHAVTSARQRPVCINLDGEDLHVDKTHLPDPPAIHFSDDIPALFREWHASQLLVIAGRGIPIKHWDKLYKKRNGIAETDAWHAIKVEWGNWKFLVEEHDQFPSENAFWAEYSSEEGERLSYQQILDKLQDHRGSTDDADYYAAMRYFGNDLDRADAQGAFRYRKSGKPMIYTKRGKVAQKWRKLLAEDAEIRANWDAMQAERSPAEYSRV
;
A
#
# COMPACT_ATOMS: atom_id res chain seq x y z
N MET A 1 -6.40 -37.17 59.74
CA MET A 1 -5.77 -37.38 58.41
C MET A 1 -6.57 -36.61 57.39
N GLN A 2 -5.90 -35.62 56.77
CA GLN A 2 -6.22 -34.76 55.62
C GLN A 2 -7.60 -34.07 55.51
N PRO A 3 -7.55 -32.73 55.45
CA PRO A 3 -8.13 -31.98 54.32
C PRO A 3 -7.03 -31.16 53.62
N GLY A 4 -7.16 -30.98 52.30
CA GLY A 4 -6.24 -30.18 51.49
C GLY A 4 -6.95 -29.58 50.29
N ALA A 5 -7.32 -28.31 50.42
CA ALA A 5 -7.79 -27.45 49.35
C ALA A 5 -6.61 -26.95 48.50
N GLN A 6 -6.78 -26.83 47.18
CA GLN A 6 -6.06 -25.85 46.37
C GLN A 6 -6.93 -25.30 45.24
N ALA A 7 -6.85 -23.98 45.08
CA ALA A 7 -7.48 -23.14 44.09
C ALA A 7 -6.42 -22.63 43.09
N SER A 8 -6.88 -21.90 42.06
CA SER A 8 -6.15 -21.11 41.05
C SER A 8 -5.78 -21.87 39.77
N GLY A 9 -5.87 -21.28 38.57
CA GLY A 9 -6.14 -19.88 38.24
C GLY A 9 -6.43 -19.74 36.74
N SER A 10 -7.36 -18.83 36.46
CA SER A 10 -7.66 -18.28 35.15
C SER A 10 -6.45 -17.50 34.61
N VAL A 11 -6.09 -17.72 33.35
CA VAL A 11 -5.23 -16.81 32.60
C VAL A 11 -5.93 -16.47 31.29
N TYR A 12 -6.50 -15.27 31.25
CA TYR A 12 -6.87 -14.57 30.04
C TYR A 12 -5.60 -14.25 29.24
N VAL A 13 -5.55 -14.65 27.97
CA VAL A 13 -4.57 -14.14 27.01
C VAL A 13 -5.25 -13.05 26.20
N SER A 14 -5.01 -11.80 26.61
CA SER A 14 -5.35 -10.60 25.83
C SER A 14 -4.57 -10.60 24.52
N THR A 15 -5.29 -10.55 23.40
CA THR A 15 -4.73 -10.17 22.10
C THR A 15 -4.71 -8.66 22.02
N ASP A 16 -3.54 -8.09 22.26
CA ASP A 16 -3.23 -6.67 22.04
C ASP A 16 -3.01 -6.45 20.54
N SER A 17 -4.09 -6.12 19.83
CA SER A 17 -4.03 -5.58 18.47
C SER A 17 -3.71 -4.10 18.56
N GLY A 18 -2.42 -3.80 18.70
CA GLY A 18 -1.88 -2.44 18.73
C GLY A 18 -2.07 -1.73 17.39
N SER A 19 -3.03 -0.83 17.40
CA SER A 19 -3.26 0.30 16.50
C SER A 19 -2.01 1.13 16.23
N ASP A 20 -1.86 1.60 15.00
CA ASP A 20 -1.06 2.79 14.70
C ASP A 20 -1.55 3.40 13.38
N SER A 21 -2.35 4.47 13.46
CA SER A 21 -2.16 5.73 12.70
C SER A 21 -3.43 6.59 12.70
N GLN A 22 -3.52 7.40 13.76
CA GLN A 22 -3.82 8.83 13.78
C GLN A 22 -4.74 9.41 12.70
N ASN A 23 -5.98 9.63 13.14
CA ASN A 23 -6.96 10.55 12.60
C ASN A 23 -6.63 11.98 13.06
N ILE A 24 -6.45 12.93 12.14
CA ILE A 24 -6.32 14.37 12.45
C ILE A 24 -7.38 15.13 11.64
N HIS A 25 -8.51 15.39 12.28
CA HIS A 25 -9.38 16.50 11.93
C HIS A 25 -8.72 17.80 12.38
N GLN A 26 -8.55 18.77 11.49
CA GLN A 26 -8.30 20.15 11.89
C GLN A 26 -9.27 21.09 11.19
N THR A 27 -10.22 21.58 11.98
CA THR A 27 -11.10 22.72 11.71
C THR A 27 -10.34 24.02 11.95
N ALA A 28 -10.43 24.99 11.04
CA ALA A 28 -10.30 26.41 11.39
C ALA A 28 -11.11 27.27 10.40
N ALA A 29 -11.99 28.10 10.94
CA ALA A 29 -12.82 29.07 10.25
C ALA A 29 -12.21 30.48 10.32
N ASN A 30 -12.51 31.29 9.30
CA ASN A 30 -12.69 32.75 9.24
C ASN A 30 -11.57 33.71 9.73
N ALA A 31 -11.14 34.62 8.84
CA ALA A 31 -11.48 36.05 8.93
C ALA A 31 -11.04 36.85 7.68
N LEU A 32 -11.97 37.67 7.20
CA LEU A 32 -11.80 38.77 6.24
C LEU A 32 -10.98 39.91 6.86
N PHE A 33 -10.06 40.53 6.11
CA PHE A 33 -9.77 41.97 6.22
C PHE A 33 -9.20 42.51 4.90
N GLU A 34 -9.76 43.65 4.49
CA GLU A 34 -9.58 44.40 3.24
C GLU A 34 -8.27 45.24 3.17
N PRO A 35 -7.96 45.87 2.02
CA PRO A 35 -6.60 46.24 1.60
C PRO A 35 -6.21 47.68 1.93
N LEU A 36 -4.90 47.96 1.99
CA LEU A 36 -4.40 49.34 1.90
C LEU A 36 -3.08 49.44 1.09
N LEU A 37 -3.21 50.21 0.02
CA LEU A 37 -2.28 51.17 -0.60
C LEU A 37 -0.77 50.89 -0.74
N VAL A 38 -0.40 50.93 -2.01
CA VAL A 38 0.91 51.23 -2.63
C VAL A 38 1.48 52.57 -2.12
N PRO A 39 2.81 52.74 -2.11
CA PRO A 39 3.35 53.78 -2.98
C PRO A 39 4.58 53.35 -3.79
N SER A 40 4.56 53.80 -5.05
CA SER A 40 5.60 53.68 -6.06
C SER A 40 6.89 54.39 -5.66
N HIS A 41 8.03 53.77 -5.96
CA HIS A 41 9.25 54.50 -6.27
C HIS A 41 10.01 53.77 -7.39
N GLU A 42 9.95 54.36 -8.58
CA GLU A 42 10.86 54.12 -9.70
C GLU A 42 12.29 54.51 -9.30
N LEU A 43 13.28 53.74 -9.80
CA LEU A 43 14.56 54.18 -10.40
C LEU A 43 15.48 52.97 -10.65
N GLU A 44 15.42 52.43 -11.88
CA GLU A 44 16.51 52.13 -12.83
C GLU A 44 17.77 51.29 -12.42
N PRO A 45 18.51 50.70 -13.41
CA PRO A 45 18.95 49.32 -13.34
C PRO A 45 20.47 49.19 -13.16
N HIS A 46 20.90 48.41 -12.16
CA HIS A 46 22.24 47.84 -12.15
C HIS A 46 22.20 46.39 -12.60
N ALA A 47 22.41 46.22 -13.91
CA ALA A 47 22.78 44.97 -14.52
C ALA A 47 24.09 44.46 -13.90
N THR A 48 23.96 43.63 -12.86
CA THR A 48 25.02 42.69 -12.48
C THR A 48 24.57 41.34 -12.97
N ALA A 49 24.98 41.00 -14.20
CA ALA A 49 24.88 39.66 -14.75
C ALA A 49 25.76 38.71 -13.93
N HIS A 50 25.27 38.32 -12.75
CA HIS A 50 25.67 37.09 -12.13
C HIS A 50 25.07 35.97 -12.98
N ALA A 51 25.83 35.54 -13.98
CA ALA A 51 25.67 34.23 -14.57
C ALA A 51 25.98 33.21 -13.46
N VAL A 52 25.02 33.01 -12.57
CA VAL A 52 24.93 31.80 -11.76
C VAL A 52 24.80 30.70 -12.79
N THR A 53 25.94 30.07 -13.07
CA THR A 53 26.01 28.88 -13.90
C THR A 53 25.33 27.79 -13.07
N SER A 54 24.00 27.81 -13.08
CA SER A 54 23.17 26.80 -12.46
C SER A 54 23.58 25.49 -13.13
N ALA A 55 24.22 24.61 -12.38
CA ALA A 55 24.62 23.31 -12.87
C ALA A 55 23.34 22.65 -13.41
N ARG A 56 23.18 22.63 -14.75
CA ARG A 56 22.00 22.07 -15.42
C ARG A 56 21.86 20.64 -14.93
N GLN A 57 20.93 20.42 -14.01
CA GLN A 57 20.61 19.08 -13.56
C GLN A 57 20.12 18.34 -14.80
N ARG A 58 20.73 17.18 -15.07
CA ARG A 58 20.33 16.39 -16.23
C ARG A 58 18.89 15.90 -15.99
N PRO A 59 18.00 16.04 -16.99
CA PRO A 59 16.66 15.49 -16.88
C PRO A 59 16.75 13.98 -16.61
N VAL A 60 15.85 13.48 -15.77
CA VAL A 60 15.76 12.05 -15.47
C VAL A 60 14.81 11.40 -16.46
N CYS A 61 15.25 10.29 -17.03
CA CYS A 61 14.42 9.46 -17.88
C CYS A 61 13.61 8.47 -17.02
N ILE A 62 12.29 8.49 -17.18
CA ILE A 62 11.33 7.67 -16.44
C ILE A 62 10.50 6.90 -17.45
N ASN A 63 10.47 5.56 -17.33
CA ASN A 63 9.67 4.72 -18.21
C ASN A 63 8.24 4.56 -17.70
N LEU A 64 7.28 5.02 -18.50
CA LEU A 64 5.84 4.95 -18.26
C LEU A 64 5.22 4.01 -19.31
N ASP A 65 4.94 2.77 -18.92
CA ASP A 65 4.32 1.74 -19.79
C ASP A 65 5.04 1.50 -21.12
N GLY A 66 6.38 1.52 -21.11
CA GLY A 66 7.20 1.33 -22.32
C GLY A 66 7.61 2.63 -23.01
N GLU A 67 7.14 3.78 -22.55
CA GLU A 67 7.52 5.09 -23.09
C GLU A 67 8.43 5.87 -22.14
N ASP A 68 9.52 6.41 -22.68
CA ASP A 68 10.48 7.18 -21.91
C ASP A 68 10.09 8.66 -21.81
N LEU A 69 9.78 9.10 -20.60
CA LEU A 69 9.50 10.50 -20.26
C LEU A 69 10.74 11.14 -19.64
N HIS A 70 11.18 12.26 -20.21
CA HIS A 70 12.28 13.05 -19.68
C HIS A 70 11.73 14.15 -18.77
N VAL A 71 12.01 14.06 -17.48
CA VAL A 71 11.50 14.99 -16.46
C VAL A 71 12.64 15.80 -15.88
N ASP A 72 12.49 17.12 -15.90
CA ASP A 72 13.31 18.01 -15.09
C ASP A 72 12.73 18.06 -13.67
N LYS A 73 13.52 17.63 -12.69
CA LYS A 73 13.10 17.56 -11.28
C LYS A 73 12.75 18.92 -10.71
N THR A 74 13.41 19.98 -11.17
CA THR A 74 13.20 21.33 -10.65
C THR A 74 11.87 21.92 -11.12
N HIS A 75 11.25 21.29 -12.12
CA HIS A 75 10.00 21.70 -12.73
C HIS A 75 8.89 20.65 -12.60
N LEU A 76 9.09 19.62 -11.76
CA LEU A 76 8.03 18.68 -11.45
C LEU A 76 6.97 19.40 -10.59
N PRO A 77 5.72 19.54 -11.05
CA PRO A 77 4.69 20.20 -10.26
C PRO A 77 4.31 19.35 -9.05
N ASP A 78 3.83 20.00 -8.01
CA ASP A 78 3.25 19.29 -6.87
C ASP A 78 2.01 18.49 -7.30
N PRO A 79 1.77 17.30 -6.72
CA PRO A 79 0.56 16.55 -6.99
C PRO A 79 -0.65 17.36 -6.54
N PRO A 80 -1.74 17.38 -7.32
CA PRO A 80 -2.94 18.09 -6.95
C PRO A 80 -3.56 17.48 -5.68
N ALA A 81 -4.12 18.32 -4.82
CA ALA A 81 -4.79 17.92 -3.59
C ALA A 81 -6.19 17.36 -3.90
N ILE A 82 -6.23 16.13 -4.42
CA ILE A 82 -7.44 15.42 -4.83
C ILE A 82 -7.74 14.26 -3.88
N HIS A 83 -9.02 13.96 -3.70
CA HIS A 83 -9.53 12.80 -2.98
C HIS A 83 -10.70 12.21 -3.77
N PHE A 84 -10.81 10.88 -3.76
CA PHE A 84 -11.86 10.15 -4.47
C PHE A 84 -12.82 9.42 -3.52
N SER A 85 -12.85 9.82 -2.25
CA SER A 85 -13.74 9.23 -1.24
C SER A 85 -15.22 9.29 -1.65
N ASP A 86 -15.59 10.35 -2.38
CA ASP A 86 -16.98 10.62 -2.79
C ASP A 86 -17.26 10.24 -4.25
N ASP A 87 -16.23 9.92 -5.05
CA ASP A 87 -16.35 9.56 -6.47
C ASP A 87 -15.33 8.48 -6.85
N ILE A 88 -15.59 7.26 -6.36
CA ILE A 88 -14.80 6.06 -6.66
C ILE A 88 -14.77 5.77 -8.17
N PRO A 89 -15.87 5.92 -8.94
CA PRO A 89 -15.81 5.76 -10.39
C PRO A 89 -14.82 6.73 -11.08
N ALA A 90 -14.68 7.96 -10.59
CA ALA A 90 -13.64 8.86 -11.09
C ALA A 90 -12.23 8.34 -10.83
N LEU A 91 -11.97 7.77 -9.65
CA LEU A 91 -10.68 7.14 -9.38
C LEU A 91 -10.32 6.09 -10.43
N PHE A 92 -11.26 5.19 -10.77
CA PHE A 92 -11.01 4.13 -11.74
C PHE A 92 -10.61 4.69 -13.11
N ARG A 93 -11.25 5.79 -13.55
CA ARG A 93 -10.87 6.46 -14.81
C ARG A 93 -9.49 7.12 -14.72
N GLU A 94 -9.27 7.94 -13.70
CA GLU A 94 -8.05 8.73 -13.51
C GLU A 94 -6.82 7.84 -13.23
N TRP A 95 -7.03 6.63 -12.71
CA TRP A 95 -5.96 5.66 -12.51
C TRP A 95 -5.28 5.24 -13.81
N HIS A 96 -6.06 5.00 -14.87
CA HIS A 96 -5.55 4.54 -16.16
C HIS A 96 -5.31 5.68 -17.16
N ALA A 97 -6.08 6.77 -17.08
CA ALA A 97 -5.96 7.93 -17.94
C ALA A 97 -6.31 9.20 -17.15
N SER A 98 -5.32 10.10 -16.96
CA SER A 98 -5.52 11.32 -16.18
C SER A 98 -4.97 12.56 -16.86
N GLN A 99 -5.64 13.69 -16.62
CA GLN A 99 -5.14 15.04 -16.94
C GLN A 99 -4.90 15.88 -15.67
N LEU A 100 -4.99 15.27 -14.49
CA LEU A 100 -4.82 15.97 -13.20
C LEU A 100 -3.37 16.40 -12.98
N LEU A 101 -2.43 15.63 -13.52
CA LEU A 101 -1.01 15.94 -13.54
C LEU A 101 -0.54 15.99 -14.99
N VAL A 102 -0.04 17.13 -15.45
CA VAL A 102 0.44 17.31 -16.84
C VAL A 102 1.92 17.67 -16.82
N ILE A 103 2.74 16.89 -17.51
CA ILE A 103 4.18 17.14 -17.67
C ILE A 103 4.49 17.24 -19.16
N ALA A 104 5.08 18.35 -19.59
CA ALA A 104 5.40 18.62 -21.01
C ALA A 104 4.19 18.42 -21.96
N GLY A 105 2.99 18.82 -21.52
CA GLY A 105 1.75 18.68 -22.29
C GLY A 105 1.14 17.28 -22.28
N ARG A 106 1.73 16.32 -21.55
CA ARG A 106 1.22 14.95 -21.40
C ARG A 106 0.57 14.76 -20.04
N GLY A 107 -0.71 14.36 -20.04
CA GLY A 107 -1.40 13.89 -18.84
C GLY A 107 -0.80 12.59 -18.30
N ILE A 108 -0.56 12.54 -17.00
CA ILE A 108 0.08 11.44 -16.29
C ILE A 108 -0.95 10.70 -15.44
N PRO A 109 -1.31 9.46 -15.80
CA PRO A 109 -2.19 8.60 -15.00
C PRO A 109 -1.69 8.42 -13.56
N ILE A 110 -2.62 8.32 -12.60
CA ILE A 110 -2.30 8.22 -11.16
C ILE A 110 -1.41 7.01 -10.85
N LYS A 111 -1.59 5.90 -11.57
CA LYS A 111 -0.76 4.68 -11.40
C LYS A 111 0.75 4.89 -11.55
N HIS A 112 1.17 6.00 -12.18
CA HIS A 112 2.57 6.34 -12.42
C HIS A 112 3.16 7.35 -11.43
N TRP A 113 2.35 7.90 -10.51
CA TRP A 113 2.81 8.97 -9.63
C TRP A 113 3.92 8.51 -8.66
N ASP A 114 3.92 7.23 -8.26
CA ASP A 114 5.02 6.68 -7.47
C ASP A 114 6.36 6.75 -8.22
N LYS A 115 6.39 6.56 -9.54
CA LYS A 115 7.63 6.67 -10.33
C LYS A 115 8.17 8.11 -10.40
N LEU A 116 7.31 9.10 -10.24
CA LEU A 116 7.67 10.52 -10.30
C LEU A 116 8.16 11.06 -8.97
N TYR A 117 7.45 10.73 -7.88
CA TYR A 117 7.68 11.36 -6.57
C TYR A 117 8.43 10.46 -5.58
N LYS A 118 8.33 9.12 -5.72
CA LYS A 118 9.02 8.19 -4.82
C LYS A 118 10.51 8.13 -5.14
N LYS A 119 11.32 8.05 -4.08
CA LYS A 119 12.78 7.90 -4.19
C LYS A 119 13.17 6.65 -4.99
N ARG A 120 13.62 6.83 -6.23
CA ARG A 120 14.15 5.75 -7.08
C ARG A 120 15.00 6.31 -8.22
N ASN A 121 15.98 5.54 -8.72
CA ASN A 121 16.72 5.85 -9.95
C ASN A 121 17.28 7.29 -10.03
N GLY A 122 17.89 7.76 -8.94
CA GLY A 122 18.45 9.11 -8.88
C GLY A 122 17.44 10.21 -8.56
N ILE A 123 16.15 9.89 -8.38
CA ILE A 123 15.11 10.79 -7.86
C ILE A 123 15.23 10.79 -6.32
N ALA A 124 15.37 11.98 -5.74
CA ALA A 124 15.27 12.16 -4.29
C ALA A 124 13.80 12.05 -3.87
N GLU A 125 13.55 11.54 -2.67
CA GLU A 125 12.18 11.55 -2.13
C GLU A 125 11.72 13.00 -1.99
N THR A 126 10.53 13.31 -2.49
CA THR A 126 9.95 14.66 -2.35
C THR A 126 9.01 14.72 -1.16
N ASP A 127 8.83 15.91 -0.59
CA ASP A 127 7.79 16.14 0.43
C ASP A 127 6.38 15.88 -0.15
N ALA A 128 6.21 16.14 -1.45
CA ALA A 128 5.03 15.77 -2.23
C ALA A 128 4.69 14.27 -2.13
N TRP A 129 5.69 13.36 -2.20
CA TRP A 129 5.42 11.93 -2.02
C TRP A 129 4.90 11.62 -0.62
N HIS A 130 5.43 12.28 0.41
CA HIS A 130 4.98 12.08 1.78
C HIS A 130 3.52 12.45 1.98
N ALA A 131 3.08 13.53 1.30
CA ALA A 131 1.69 13.98 1.33
C ALA A 131 0.72 12.98 0.68
N ILE A 132 1.13 12.32 -0.42
CA ILE A 132 0.20 11.48 -1.21
C ILE A 132 0.37 9.97 -1.06
N LYS A 133 1.49 9.48 -0.51
CA LYS A 133 1.80 8.04 -0.50
C LYS A 133 0.73 7.14 0.12
N VAL A 134 0.04 7.62 1.16
CA VAL A 134 -1.01 6.87 1.86
C VAL A 134 -2.22 6.76 0.96
N GLU A 135 -2.69 7.91 0.47
CA GLU A 135 -3.85 8.01 -0.39
C GLU A 135 -3.63 7.27 -1.72
N TRP A 136 -2.47 7.43 -2.35
CA TRP A 136 -2.07 6.65 -3.52
C TRP A 136 -2.06 5.14 -3.25
N GLY A 137 -1.63 4.72 -2.06
CA GLY A 137 -1.65 3.31 -1.66
C GLY A 137 -3.07 2.75 -1.55
N ASN A 138 -3.99 3.53 -0.99
CA ASN A 138 -5.41 3.17 -0.89
C ASN A 138 -6.07 3.11 -2.26
N TRP A 139 -5.82 4.11 -3.12
CA TRP A 139 -6.28 4.14 -4.51
C TRP A 139 -5.80 2.93 -5.29
N LYS A 140 -4.51 2.62 -5.19
CA LYS A 140 -3.93 1.45 -5.83
C LYS A 140 -4.67 0.18 -5.42
N PHE A 141 -4.95 0.04 -4.12
CA PHE A 141 -5.58 -1.15 -3.60
C PHE A 141 -7.01 -1.31 -4.14
N LEU A 142 -7.79 -0.24 -4.15
CA LEU A 142 -9.14 -0.25 -4.70
C LEU A 142 -9.17 -0.57 -6.19
N VAL A 143 -8.26 0.03 -6.98
CA VAL A 143 -8.25 -0.22 -8.43
C VAL A 143 -7.77 -1.63 -8.74
N GLU A 144 -6.76 -2.16 -8.03
CA GLU A 144 -6.31 -3.54 -8.21
C GLU A 144 -7.42 -4.56 -7.92
N GLU A 145 -8.29 -4.27 -6.95
CA GLU A 145 -9.48 -5.06 -6.68
C GLU A 145 -10.50 -4.92 -7.81
N HIS A 146 -10.85 -3.69 -8.19
CA HIS A 146 -11.79 -3.40 -9.27
C HIS A 146 -11.40 -4.11 -10.57
N ASP A 147 -10.11 -4.12 -10.92
CA ASP A 147 -9.58 -4.74 -12.13
C ASP A 147 -9.72 -6.28 -12.14
N GLN A 148 -10.03 -6.92 -11.01
CA GLN A 148 -10.39 -8.35 -10.95
C GLN A 148 -11.81 -8.61 -11.45
N PHE A 149 -12.66 -7.58 -11.51
CA PHE A 149 -14.04 -7.72 -11.94
C PHE A 149 -14.16 -7.45 -13.45
N PRO A 150 -15.04 -8.19 -14.16
CA PRO A 150 -15.22 -8.01 -15.60
C PRO A 150 -15.93 -6.70 -15.97
N SER A 151 -16.59 -6.04 -15.00
CA SER A 151 -17.28 -4.78 -15.20
C SER A 151 -17.52 -4.05 -13.88
N GLU A 152 -17.76 -2.73 -13.97
CA GLU A 152 -18.08 -1.91 -12.81
C GLU A 152 -19.38 -2.37 -12.11
N ASN A 153 -20.38 -2.85 -12.87
CA ASN A 153 -21.60 -3.41 -12.29
C ASN A 153 -21.32 -4.68 -11.47
N ALA A 154 -20.39 -5.52 -11.91
CA ALA A 154 -19.99 -6.71 -11.16
C ALA A 154 -19.24 -6.34 -9.88
N PHE A 155 -18.39 -5.31 -9.94
CA PHE A 155 -17.75 -4.75 -8.75
C PHE A 155 -18.79 -4.24 -7.76
N TRP A 156 -19.73 -3.39 -8.19
CA TRP A 156 -20.75 -2.86 -7.29
C TRP A 156 -21.73 -3.92 -6.78
N ALA A 157 -21.97 -5.01 -7.50
CA ALA A 157 -22.75 -6.13 -6.99
C ALA A 157 -22.10 -6.81 -5.76
N GLU A 158 -20.77 -6.85 -5.70
CA GLU A 158 -20.00 -7.38 -4.56
C GLU A 158 -19.80 -6.34 -3.44
N TYR A 159 -19.73 -5.06 -3.81
CA TYR A 159 -19.47 -3.93 -2.92
C TYR A 159 -20.70 -3.04 -2.73
N SER A 160 -21.86 -3.66 -2.53
CA SER A 160 -23.09 -3.00 -2.05
C SER A 160 -23.61 -3.68 -0.78
N SER A 161 -24.41 -2.96 0.01
CA SER A 161 -25.12 -3.47 1.18
C SER A 161 -26.24 -4.44 0.76
N GLU A 162 -26.87 -5.07 1.75
CA GLU A 162 -28.02 -5.96 1.52
C GLU A 162 -29.21 -5.23 0.90
N GLU A 163 -29.35 -3.92 1.15
CA GLU A 163 -30.34 -3.04 0.55
C GLU A 163 -29.97 -2.59 -0.88
N GLY A 164 -28.80 -2.96 -1.38
CA GLY A 164 -28.29 -2.57 -2.69
C GLY A 164 -27.62 -1.19 -2.74
N GLU A 165 -27.33 -0.58 -1.59
CA GLU A 165 -26.61 0.69 -1.51
C GLU A 165 -25.10 0.45 -1.66
N ARG A 166 -24.43 1.22 -2.51
CA ARG A 166 -22.98 1.09 -2.73
C ARG A 166 -22.23 1.37 -1.42
N LEU A 167 -21.25 0.53 -1.10
CA LEU A 167 -20.37 0.75 0.03
C LEU A 167 -19.53 2.03 -0.19
N SER A 168 -19.30 2.76 0.89
CA SER A 168 -18.40 3.92 0.86
C SER A 168 -16.95 3.50 0.66
N TYR A 169 -16.12 4.47 0.24
CA TYR A 169 -14.68 4.28 0.05
C TYR A 169 -14.00 3.59 1.23
N GLN A 170 -14.27 4.06 2.46
CA GLN A 170 -13.67 3.48 3.66
C GLN A 170 -14.17 2.07 3.93
N GLN A 171 -15.46 1.79 3.74
CA GLN A 171 -16.01 0.44 3.95
C GLN A 171 -15.41 -0.58 2.98
N ILE A 172 -15.17 -0.19 1.73
CA ILE A 172 -14.49 -1.06 0.76
C ILE A 172 -13.05 -1.32 1.20
N LEU A 173 -12.31 -0.27 1.60
CA LEU A 173 -10.94 -0.41 2.08
C LEU A 173 -10.85 -1.32 3.32
N ASP A 174 -11.77 -1.18 4.27
CA ASP A 174 -11.81 -2.00 5.47
C ASP A 174 -12.08 -3.47 5.12
N LYS A 175 -13.10 -3.75 4.29
CA LYS A 175 -13.42 -5.11 3.80
C LYS A 175 -12.21 -5.74 3.09
N LEU A 176 -11.52 -4.96 2.27
CA LEU A 176 -10.33 -5.37 1.56
C LEU A 176 -9.14 -5.65 2.48
N GLN A 177 -8.92 -4.80 3.49
CA GLN A 177 -7.88 -4.98 4.49
C GLN A 177 -8.13 -6.23 5.34
N ASP A 178 -9.37 -6.47 5.75
CA ASP A 178 -9.78 -7.65 6.50
C ASP A 178 -9.58 -8.92 5.69
N HIS A 179 -9.97 -8.92 4.41
CA HIS A 179 -9.75 -10.05 3.52
C HIS A 179 -8.25 -10.38 3.35
N ARG A 180 -7.40 -9.35 3.18
CA ARG A 180 -5.94 -9.54 3.16
C ARG A 180 -5.41 -10.08 4.48
N GLY A 181 -5.87 -9.55 5.61
CA GLY A 181 -5.48 -10.02 6.94
C GLY A 181 -5.81 -11.49 7.15
N SER A 182 -7.03 -11.89 6.79
CA SER A 182 -7.48 -13.28 6.86
C SER A 182 -6.67 -14.21 5.96
N THR A 183 -6.40 -13.78 4.71
CA THR A 183 -5.57 -14.55 3.76
C THR A 183 -4.14 -14.70 4.28
N ASP A 184 -3.54 -13.61 4.76
CA ASP A 184 -2.18 -13.64 5.32
C ASP A 184 -2.11 -14.50 6.59
N ASP A 185 -3.15 -14.52 7.41
CA ASP A 185 -3.24 -15.41 8.57
C ASP A 185 -3.33 -16.89 8.13
N ALA A 186 -4.19 -17.21 7.16
CA ALA A 186 -4.31 -18.57 6.63
C ALA A 186 -2.98 -19.07 6.03
N ASP A 187 -2.32 -18.24 5.22
CA ASP A 187 -1.01 -18.54 4.63
C ASP A 187 0.09 -18.66 5.69
N TYR A 188 0.07 -17.82 6.72
CA TYR A 188 0.99 -17.91 7.85
C TYR A 188 0.86 -19.27 8.55
N TYR A 189 -0.37 -19.67 8.92
CA TYR A 189 -0.59 -20.95 9.59
C TYR A 189 -0.30 -22.13 8.67
N ALA A 190 -0.55 -22.01 7.37
CA ALA A 190 -0.16 -23.00 6.37
C ALA A 190 1.36 -23.22 6.36
N ALA A 191 2.14 -22.14 6.27
CA ALA A 191 3.60 -22.20 6.32
C ALA A 191 4.09 -22.82 7.63
N MET A 192 3.59 -22.34 8.77
CA MET A 192 3.94 -22.88 10.09
C MET A 192 3.64 -24.38 10.16
N ARG A 193 2.47 -24.81 9.67
CA ARG A 193 2.10 -26.23 9.65
C ARG A 193 3.04 -27.06 8.77
N TYR A 194 3.28 -26.63 7.54
CA TYR A 194 4.14 -27.35 6.59
C TYR A 194 5.56 -27.55 7.13
N PHE A 195 6.10 -26.51 7.77
CA PHE A 195 7.43 -26.54 8.36
C PHE A 195 7.49 -27.02 9.81
N GLY A 196 6.39 -27.53 10.37
CA GLY A 196 6.37 -28.10 11.74
C GLY A 196 6.65 -27.06 12.83
N ASN A 197 6.15 -25.83 12.63
CA ASN A 197 6.40 -24.63 13.43
C ASN A 197 7.85 -24.13 13.44
N ASP A 198 8.69 -24.59 12.53
CA ASP A 198 10.08 -24.15 12.38
C ASP A 198 10.35 -23.59 10.98
N LEU A 199 10.22 -22.27 10.83
CA LEU A 199 10.51 -21.57 9.57
C LEU A 199 12.02 -21.55 9.22
N ASP A 200 12.88 -22.08 10.08
CA ASP A 200 14.32 -22.21 9.86
C ASP A 200 14.75 -23.60 9.38
N ARG A 201 13.78 -24.51 9.17
CA ARG A 201 14.01 -25.88 8.73
C ARG A 201 14.84 -25.90 7.43
N ALA A 202 15.71 -26.90 7.30
CA ALA A 202 16.71 -26.94 6.21
C ALA A 202 16.08 -26.91 4.80
N ASP A 203 14.92 -27.54 4.63
CA ASP A 203 14.15 -27.57 3.37
C ASP A 203 13.39 -26.28 3.09
N ALA A 204 13.26 -25.35 4.05
CA ALA A 204 12.82 -23.99 3.77
C ALA A 204 13.89 -23.16 3.04
N GLN A 205 15.13 -23.67 2.95
CA GLN A 205 16.26 -23.08 2.23
C GLN A 205 16.50 -21.59 2.57
N GLY A 206 16.16 -21.18 3.79
CA GLY A 206 16.26 -19.79 4.24
C GLY A 206 15.26 -18.83 3.60
N ALA A 207 14.18 -19.29 2.98
CA ALA A 207 13.12 -18.46 2.37
C ALA A 207 12.54 -17.43 3.34
N PHE A 208 12.47 -17.78 4.63
CA PHE A 208 11.97 -16.94 5.72
C PHE A 208 13.06 -16.18 6.48
N ARG A 209 14.30 -16.18 5.99
CA ARG A 209 15.40 -15.41 6.58
C ARG A 209 15.56 -14.04 5.94
N TYR A 210 16.06 -13.10 6.71
CA TYR A 210 16.56 -11.81 6.25
C TYR A 210 17.81 -11.41 7.04
N ARG A 211 18.58 -10.45 6.52
CA ARG A 211 19.74 -9.90 7.22
C ARG A 211 19.37 -8.59 7.90
N LYS A 212 19.67 -8.46 9.20
CA LYS A 212 19.58 -7.21 9.95
C LYS A 212 20.90 -6.98 10.66
N SER A 213 21.58 -5.87 10.33
CA SER A 213 22.90 -5.54 10.88
C SER A 213 23.92 -6.68 10.75
N GLY A 214 23.95 -7.33 9.58
CA GLY A 214 24.86 -8.45 9.28
C GLY A 214 24.46 -9.80 9.87
N LYS A 215 23.44 -9.86 10.74
CA LYS A 215 22.98 -11.11 11.37
C LYS A 215 21.77 -11.70 10.63
N PRO A 216 21.70 -13.03 10.43
CA PRO A 216 20.50 -13.68 9.93
C PRO A 216 19.40 -13.64 10.99
N MET A 217 18.20 -13.28 10.57
CA MET A 217 16.98 -13.19 11.38
C MET A 217 15.85 -13.89 10.63
N ILE A 218 14.89 -14.47 11.35
CA ILE A 218 13.69 -15.07 10.78
C ILE A 218 12.56 -14.03 10.77
N TYR A 219 11.73 -14.01 9.73
CA TYR A 219 10.53 -13.20 9.71
C TYR A 219 9.53 -13.69 10.76
N THR A 220 9.08 -12.79 11.63
CA THR A 220 8.05 -13.07 12.65
C THR A 220 6.70 -12.45 12.33
N LYS A 221 6.66 -11.43 11.46
CA LYS A 221 5.41 -10.78 11.06
C LYS A 221 4.62 -11.70 10.13
N ARG A 222 3.36 -12.01 10.48
CA ARG A 222 2.48 -12.94 9.75
C ARG A 222 2.40 -12.63 8.26
N GLY A 223 2.04 -11.40 7.88
CA GLY A 223 1.96 -11.02 6.46
C GLY A 223 3.29 -11.15 5.69
N LYS A 224 4.44 -11.02 6.36
CA LYS A 224 5.73 -11.28 5.69
C LYS A 224 6.01 -12.76 5.49
N VAL A 225 5.67 -13.59 6.46
CA VAL A 225 5.75 -15.04 6.33
C VAL A 225 4.78 -15.52 5.26
N ALA A 226 3.53 -15.06 5.26
CA ALA A 226 2.53 -15.35 4.23
C ALA A 226 3.01 -14.99 2.82
N GLN A 227 3.56 -13.78 2.64
CA GLN A 227 4.16 -13.35 1.38
C GLN A 227 5.28 -14.29 0.93
N LYS A 228 6.15 -14.72 1.85
CA LYS A 228 7.24 -15.66 1.56
C LYS A 228 6.72 -17.06 1.25
N TRP A 229 5.68 -17.50 1.93
CA TRP A 229 5.02 -18.78 1.69
C TRP A 229 4.41 -18.85 0.30
N ARG A 230 3.59 -17.87 -0.08
CA ARG A 230 3.03 -17.77 -1.43
C ARG A 230 4.11 -17.73 -2.50
N LYS A 231 5.19 -16.98 -2.26
CA LYS A 231 6.34 -16.93 -3.16
C LYS A 231 7.03 -18.30 -3.29
N LEU A 232 7.24 -18.98 -2.17
CA LEU A 232 7.87 -20.30 -2.15
C LEU A 232 7.02 -21.32 -2.90
N LEU A 233 5.71 -21.35 -2.66
CA LEU A 233 4.78 -22.16 -3.44
C LEU A 233 4.83 -21.80 -4.92
N ALA A 234 4.97 -20.53 -5.29
CA ALA A 234 5.04 -20.08 -6.68
C ALA A 234 6.32 -20.55 -7.42
N GLU A 235 7.45 -20.59 -6.72
CA GLU A 235 8.78 -20.85 -7.32
C GLU A 235 9.25 -22.30 -7.17
N ASP A 236 8.78 -23.02 -6.13
CA ASP A 236 9.19 -24.39 -5.82
C ASP A 236 8.03 -25.37 -6.05
N ALA A 237 8.11 -26.11 -7.16
CA ALA A 237 7.09 -27.07 -7.57
C ALA A 237 7.02 -28.29 -6.64
N GLU A 238 8.13 -28.68 -5.99
CA GLU A 238 8.16 -29.81 -5.06
C GLU A 238 7.45 -29.45 -3.76
N ILE A 239 7.78 -28.29 -3.20
CA ILE A 239 7.09 -27.77 -2.00
C ILE A 239 5.60 -27.59 -2.28
N ARG A 240 5.23 -27.09 -3.47
CA ARG A 240 3.81 -26.98 -3.87
C ARG A 240 3.12 -28.35 -3.91
N ALA A 241 3.71 -29.34 -4.60
CA ALA A 241 3.12 -30.66 -4.71
C ALA A 241 2.96 -31.35 -3.35
N ASN A 242 3.96 -31.21 -2.47
CA ASN A 242 3.90 -31.75 -1.10
C ASN A 242 2.82 -31.06 -0.27
N TRP A 243 2.68 -29.74 -0.40
CA TRP A 243 1.62 -29.00 0.28
C TRP A 243 0.23 -29.43 -0.21
N ASP A 244 0.05 -29.56 -1.52
CA ASP A 244 -1.23 -30.01 -2.11
C ASP A 244 -1.60 -31.42 -1.62
N ALA A 245 -0.62 -32.33 -1.54
CA ALA A 245 -0.82 -33.66 -0.95
C ALA A 245 -1.24 -33.59 0.53
N MET A 246 -0.57 -32.74 1.33
CA MET A 246 -0.91 -32.51 2.75
C MET A 246 -2.34 -31.95 2.93
N GLN A 247 -2.82 -31.14 1.98
CA GLN A 247 -4.20 -30.66 1.97
C GLN A 247 -5.19 -31.76 1.56
N ALA A 248 -4.85 -32.59 0.55
CA ALA A 248 -5.71 -33.66 0.06
C ALA A 248 -5.97 -34.74 1.13
N GLU A 249 -4.96 -35.10 1.93
CA GLU A 249 -5.08 -36.06 3.03
C GLU A 249 -6.03 -35.60 4.14
N ARG A 250 -6.29 -34.28 4.24
CA ARG A 250 -7.25 -33.72 5.19
C ARG A 250 -8.70 -34.00 4.79
N SER A 251 -8.98 -34.21 3.51
CA SER A 251 -10.33 -34.12 2.95
C SER A 251 -11.21 -35.40 2.95
N PRO A 252 -10.82 -36.63 3.41
CA PRO A 252 -11.77 -37.75 3.46
C PRO A 252 -12.43 -38.05 4.81
N ALA A 253 -11.96 -37.49 5.94
CA ALA A 253 -12.32 -38.02 7.28
C ALA A 253 -13.43 -37.26 8.05
N GLU A 254 -13.84 -36.06 7.61
CA GLU A 254 -14.85 -35.26 8.34
C GLU A 254 -16.30 -35.46 7.84
N TYR A 255 -16.53 -36.29 6.81
CA TYR A 255 -17.88 -36.59 6.29
C TYR A 255 -18.45 -37.96 6.69
N SER A 256 -17.79 -38.72 7.58
CA SER A 256 -18.27 -40.03 8.03
C SER A 256 -18.45 -40.13 9.55
N ARG A 257 -19.22 -39.19 10.11
CA ARG A 257 -19.96 -39.38 11.36
C ARG A 257 -21.37 -38.84 11.19
N VAL A 258 -22.21 -39.69 10.60
CA VAL A 258 -23.67 -39.69 10.82
C VAL A 258 -23.93 -40.44 12.11
#